data_AF-A0A9J6DZ65-F1
#
_entry.id   AF-A0A9J6DZ65-F1
#
_cell.length_a   1.000
_cell.length_b   1.000
_cell.length_c   1.000
_cell.angle_alpha   90.00
_cell.angle_beta   90.00
_cell.angle_gamma   90.00
#
_symmetry.space_group_name_H-M   'P 1'
#
loop_
_entity.id
_entity.type
_entity.pdbx_description
1 polymer ?
#
loop_
_entity_poly.entity_id
_entity_poly.type
_entity_poly.pdbx_seq_one_letter_code
_entity_poly.pdbx_strand_id
1 'polypeptide(L)'
;MDEKMHLTRAELFSHLRRFAAGFQAQGIGLGDRVCVHLDNSVENMVALFSITFTGASVLLSNPILNEGVVNGIRREITPDDFLTEVEVPGYEVLTCRRLGDSGAMLLTFCGKRVPFFAIAYGQALRCYLYKWTIPHCKKCHKTGHREVCPQPPDTPRCRVCGGLLSPNNHECHPSCMLCGGDHPTAAKPCPKRFLPLFNRRKPLRSATPTMKAQSPSPSSGWQSSASGSAARRRSHSRDK
;
A
#
# COMPACT_ATOMS: atom_id res chain seq x y z
N MET A 1 5.49 -22.35 11.04
CA MET A 1 4.40 -23.30 10.79
C MET A 1 3.36 -23.04 11.87
N ASP A 2 2.10 -22.92 11.50
CA ASP A 2 1.02 -22.73 12.46
C ASP A 2 0.84 -24.02 13.29
N GLU A 3 1.47 -24.09 14.46
CA GLU A 3 1.55 -25.30 15.28
C GLU A 3 0.19 -25.78 15.83
N LYS A 4 -0.89 -25.02 15.63
CA LYS A 4 -2.19 -25.30 16.28
C LYS A 4 -3.32 -25.68 15.32
N MET A 5 -3.16 -25.54 14.01
CA MET A 5 -4.23 -25.81 13.05
C MET A 5 -3.85 -26.93 12.09
N HIS A 6 -4.49 -28.08 12.26
CA HIS A 6 -4.35 -29.24 11.38
C HIS A 6 -5.65 -29.47 10.60
N LEU A 7 -5.54 -29.58 9.27
CA LEU A 7 -6.66 -29.93 8.40
C LEU A 7 -6.33 -31.22 7.65
N THR A 8 -7.32 -32.11 7.55
CA THR A 8 -7.26 -33.23 6.63
C THR A 8 -7.35 -32.74 5.18
N ARG A 9 -6.98 -33.60 4.23
CA ARG A 9 -7.11 -33.30 2.80
C ARG A 9 -8.56 -32.97 2.40
N ALA A 10 -9.54 -33.67 2.98
CA ALA A 10 -10.95 -33.47 2.66
C ALA A 10 -11.47 -32.13 3.20
N GLU A 11 -11.09 -31.78 4.43
CA GLU A 11 -11.43 -30.50 5.05
C GLU A 11 -10.78 -29.34 4.32
N LEU A 12 -9.49 -29.46 3.99
CA LEU A 12 -8.80 -28.47 3.17
C LEU A 12 -9.53 -28.28 1.84
N PHE A 13 -9.82 -29.36 1.12
CA PHE A 13 -10.53 -29.27 -0.17
C PHE A 13 -11.92 -28.60 -0.04
N SER A 14 -12.66 -28.92 1.03
CA SER A 14 -13.94 -28.27 1.34
C SER A 14 -13.76 -26.76 1.59
N HIS A 15 -12.76 -26.37 2.38
CA HIS A 15 -12.40 -24.97 2.61
C HIS A 15 -12.05 -24.27 1.29
N LEU A 16 -11.25 -24.89 0.44
CA LEU A 16 -10.83 -24.32 -0.84
C LEU A 16 -12.04 -24.01 -1.74
N ARG A 17 -12.98 -24.95 -1.85
CA ARG A 17 -14.20 -24.74 -2.66
C ARG A 17 -15.08 -23.63 -2.09
N ARG A 18 -15.25 -23.59 -0.77
CA ARG A 18 -16.07 -22.58 -0.09
C ARG A 18 -15.48 -21.18 -0.26
N PHE A 19 -14.17 -21.02 -0.07
CA PHE A 19 -13.49 -19.74 -0.24
C PHE A 19 -13.45 -19.32 -1.72
N ALA A 20 -13.20 -20.24 -2.65
CA ALA A 20 -13.25 -19.96 -4.09
C ALA A 20 -14.62 -19.42 -4.53
N ALA A 21 -15.71 -20.06 -4.09
CA ALA A 21 -17.06 -19.58 -4.35
C ALA A 21 -17.30 -18.19 -3.75
N GLY A 22 -16.79 -17.93 -2.55
CA GLY A 22 -16.84 -16.61 -1.92
C GLY A 22 -16.07 -15.54 -2.71
N PHE A 23 -14.88 -15.86 -3.20
CA PHE A 23 -14.07 -14.96 -4.03
C PHE A 23 -14.73 -14.67 -5.38
N GLN A 24 -15.32 -15.69 -6.03
CA GLN A 24 -16.10 -15.51 -7.25
C GLN A 24 -17.33 -14.62 -7.02
N ALA A 25 -18.01 -14.78 -5.88
CA ALA A 25 -19.12 -13.90 -5.50
C ALA A 25 -18.71 -12.43 -5.27
N GLN A 26 -17.42 -12.19 -4.95
CA GLN A 26 -16.84 -10.84 -4.89
C GLN A 26 -16.29 -10.35 -6.23
N GLY A 27 -16.49 -11.12 -7.32
CA GLY A 27 -16.09 -10.76 -8.67
C GLY A 27 -14.67 -11.17 -9.06
N ILE A 28 -13.99 -11.98 -8.26
CA ILE A 28 -12.66 -12.52 -8.62
C ILE A 28 -12.84 -13.69 -9.59
N GLY A 29 -12.19 -13.61 -10.75
CA GLY A 29 -12.28 -14.65 -11.77
C GLY A 29 -11.08 -14.70 -12.70
N LEU A 30 -11.30 -15.30 -13.88
CA LEU A 30 -10.25 -15.53 -14.88
C LEU A 30 -9.57 -14.20 -15.28
N GLY A 31 -8.24 -14.18 -15.17
CA GLY A 31 -7.42 -13.03 -15.56
C GLY A 31 -7.17 -12.00 -14.46
N ASP A 32 -7.86 -12.09 -13.32
CA ASP A 32 -7.59 -11.24 -12.17
C ASP A 32 -6.25 -11.57 -11.52
N ARG A 33 -5.61 -10.54 -10.94
CA ARG A 33 -4.36 -10.66 -10.18
C ARG A 33 -4.61 -10.24 -8.75
N VAL A 34 -4.56 -11.20 -7.84
CA VAL A 34 -4.94 -10.99 -6.43
C VAL A 34 -3.69 -11.08 -5.56
N CYS A 35 -3.42 -10.01 -4.80
CA CYS A 35 -2.35 -10.02 -3.80
C CYS A 35 -2.84 -10.65 -2.50
N VAL A 36 -2.11 -11.64 -1.99
CA VAL A 36 -2.34 -12.23 -0.66
C VAL A 36 -1.27 -11.70 0.29
N HIS A 37 -1.72 -11.09 1.38
CA HIS A 37 -0.88 -10.47 2.41
C HIS A 37 -1.26 -11.04 3.78
N LEU A 38 -0.93 -12.31 3.98
CA LEU A 38 -1.20 -13.07 5.20
C LEU A 38 0.11 -13.67 5.70
N ASP A 39 0.26 -13.76 7.03
CA ASP A 39 1.40 -14.45 7.66
C ASP A 39 1.43 -15.92 7.23
N ASN A 40 2.56 -16.60 7.41
CA ASN A 40 2.70 -18.02 7.08
C ASN A 40 1.79 -18.89 7.97
N SER A 41 0.60 -19.19 7.46
CA SER A 41 -0.56 -19.75 8.17
C SER A 41 -1.34 -20.69 7.24
N VAL A 42 -2.25 -21.49 7.82
CA VAL A 42 -3.15 -22.33 7.02
C VAL A 42 -4.08 -21.49 6.17
N GLU A 43 -4.51 -20.33 6.67
CA GLU A 43 -5.32 -19.35 5.94
C GLU A 43 -4.59 -18.81 4.71
N ASN A 44 -3.28 -18.57 4.78
CA ASN A 44 -2.50 -18.17 3.62
C ASN A 44 -2.53 -19.25 2.53
N MET A 45 -2.40 -20.52 2.91
CA MET A 45 -2.51 -21.65 1.98
C MET A 45 -3.92 -21.78 1.41
N VAL A 46 -4.95 -21.67 2.25
CA VAL A 46 -6.35 -21.70 1.82
C VAL A 46 -6.62 -20.56 0.83
N ALA A 47 -6.18 -19.33 1.12
CA ALA A 47 -6.36 -18.19 0.24
C ALA A 47 -5.67 -18.40 -1.12
N LEU A 48 -4.39 -18.82 -1.11
CA LEU A 48 -3.60 -19.08 -2.31
C LEU A 48 -4.30 -20.07 -3.26
N PHE A 49 -4.70 -21.24 -2.75
CA PHE A 49 -5.30 -22.26 -3.60
C PHE A 49 -6.74 -21.91 -3.99
N SER A 50 -7.50 -21.28 -3.10
CA SER A 50 -8.88 -20.88 -3.42
C SER A 50 -8.94 -19.83 -4.53
N ILE A 51 -8.02 -18.86 -4.54
CA ILE A 51 -7.92 -17.89 -5.64
C ILE A 51 -7.57 -18.60 -6.95
N THR A 52 -6.63 -19.55 -6.92
CA THR A 52 -6.28 -20.36 -8.10
C THR A 52 -7.51 -21.11 -8.66
N PHE A 53 -8.38 -21.66 -7.81
CA PHE A 53 -9.62 -22.30 -8.23
C PHE A 53 -10.61 -21.37 -8.94
N THR A 54 -10.53 -20.06 -8.71
CA THR A 54 -11.36 -19.08 -9.44
C THR A 54 -10.89 -18.82 -10.87
N GLY A 55 -9.67 -19.28 -11.23
CA GLY A 55 -9.00 -18.94 -12.48
C GLY A 55 -8.15 -17.67 -12.41
N ALA A 56 -8.11 -17.00 -11.26
CA ALA A 56 -7.25 -15.84 -11.01
C ALA A 56 -5.79 -16.25 -10.71
N SER A 57 -4.86 -15.31 -10.92
CA SER A 57 -3.45 -15.46 -10.57
C SER A 57 -3.15 -14.86 -9.20
N VAL A 58 -2.40 -15.59 -8.37
CA VAL A 58 -2.01 -15.12 -7.03
C VAL A 58 -0.66 -14.42 -7.06
N LEU A 59 -0.57 -13.29 -6.36
CA LEU A 59 0.67 -12.59 -6.03
C LEU A 59 0.90 -12.71 -4.52
N LEU A 60 1.93 -13.43 -4.11
CA LEU A 60 2.31 -13.51 -2.71
C LEU A 60 3.12 -12.29 -2.31
N SER A 61 2.74 -11.69 -1.19
CA SER A 61 3.54 -10.65 -0.54
C SER A 61 4.06 -11.19 0.79
N ASN A 62 5.28 -10.80 1.16
CA ASN A 62 5.85 -11.17 2.45
C ASN A 62 5.42 -10.14 3.51
N PRO A 63 4.51 -10.46 4.44
CA PRO A 63 3.97 -9.50 5.40
C PRO A 63 4.94 -9.13 6.53
N ILE A 64 6.05 -9.86 6.62
CA ILE A 64 7.07 -9.63 7.65
C ILE A 64 8.14 -8.69 7.11
N LEU A 65 8.18 -8.39 5.80
CA LEU A 65 9.18 -7.47 5.25
C LEU A 65 8.61 -6.07 5.14
N ASN A 66 9.22 -5.13 5.85
CA ASN A 66 8.89 -3.71 5.77
C ASN A 66 10.10 -2.90 5.34
N GLU A 67 9.86 -1.90 4.49
CA GLU A 67 10.90 -1.03 3.97
C GLU A 67 10.83 0.36 4.64
N GLY A 68 11.96 0.82 5.16
CA GLY A 68 12.10 2.16 5.71
C GLY A 68 13.26 2.92 5.09
N VAL A 69 13.09 4.23 4.94
CA VAL A 69 14.10 5.12 4.38
C VAL A 69 14.73 5.98 5.47
N VAL A 70 16.05 5.99 5.50
CA VAL A 70 16.88 6.93 6.28
C VAL A 70 17.56 7.90 5.32
N ASN A 71 17.70 9.16 5.73
CA ASN A 71 18.28 10.22 4.91
C ASN A 71 19.51 10.80 5.59
N GLY A 72 20.33 11.54 4.82
CA GLY A 72 21.51 12.23 5.33
C GLY A 72 22.80 11.42 5.25
N ILE A 73 22.80 10.31 4.53
CA ILE A 73 23.99 9.46 4.37
C ILE A 73 24.88 10.05 3.28
N ARG A 74 26.16 10.26 3.62
CA ARG A 74 27.18 10.70 2.67
C ARG A 74 27.27 9.75 1.48
N ARG A 75 27.59 10.28 0.29
CA ARG A 75 27.59 9.48 -0.94
C ARG A 75 28.74 8.48 -1.01
N GLU A 76 29.84 8.82 -0.34
CA GLU A 76 31.04 7.99 -0.25
C GLU A 76 30.81 6.67 0.51
N ILE A 77 29.80 6.62 1.38
CA ILE A 77 29.46 5.41 2.14
C ILE A 77 28.70 4.44 1.22
N THR A 78 29.19 3.22 1.04
CA THR A 78 28.47 2.24 0.22
C THR A 78 27.28 1.63 0.98
N PRO A 79 26.27 1.07 0.30
CA PRO A 79 25.18 0.36 0.98
C PRO A 79 25.67 -0.77 1.89
N ASP A 80 26.73 -1.49 1.49
CA ASP A 80 27.29 -2.61 2.24
C ASP A 80 28.06 -2.13 3.48
N ASP A 81 28.85 -1.06 3.35
CA ASP A 81 29.50 -0.42 4.51
C ASP A 81 28.47 0.08 5.51
N PHE A 82 27.39 0.71 5.01
CA PHE A 82 26.30 1.18 5.85
C PHE A 82 25.60 0.01 6.54
N LEU A 83 25.34 -1.09 5.83
CA LEU A 83 24.66 -2.26 6.38
C LEU A 83 25.48 -2.95 7.48
N THR A 84 26.81 -2.89 7.39
CA THR A 84 27.72 -3.46 8.39
C THR A 84 27.71 -2.66 9.69
N GLU A 85 27.52 -1.34 9.61
CA GLU A 85 27.58 -0.43 10.76
C GLU A 85 26.20 -0.14 11.37
N VAL A 86 25.11 -0.25 10.59
CA VAL A 86 23.78 0.19 11.03
C VAL A 86 23.20 -0.75 12.09
N GLU A 87 22.84 -0.18 13.23
CA GLU A 87 22.07 -0.83 14.26
C GLU A 87 20.64 -0.28 14.30
N VAL A 88 19.66 -1.19 14.42
CA VAL A 88 18.25 -0.81 14.55
C VAL A 88 17.65 -1.54 15.75
N PRO A 89 17.50 -0.88 16.90
CA PRO A 89 17.06 -1.53 18.13
C PRO A 89 15.73 -2.27 17.95
N GLY A 90 15.75 -3.58 18.20
CA GLY A 90 14.57 -4.45 18.12
C GLY A 90 14.15 -4.85 16.70
N TYR A 91 14.97 -4.59 15.68
CA TYR A 91 14.72 -5.00 14.30
C TYR A 91 15.95 -5.66 13.69
N GLU A 92 15.73 -6.69 12.89
CA GLU A 92 16.76 -7.24 12.02
C GLU A 92 16.73 -6.49 10.68
N VAL A 93 17.89 -5.95 10.28
CA VAL A 93 18.08 -5.32 8.96
C VAL A 93 18.57 -6.38 7.99
N LEU A 94 17.79 -6.66 6.96
CA LEU A 94 18.07 -7.73 6.01
C LEU A 94 18.87 -7.25 4.80
N THR A 95 18.50 -6.07 4.28
CA THR A 95 19.16 -5.49 3.11
C THR A 95 19.18 -3.97 3.19
N CYS A 96 20.16 -3.37 2.51
CA CYS A 96 20.28 -1.94 2.31
C CYS A 96 20.48 -1.66 0.82
N ARG A 97 19.84 -0.62 0.30
CA ARG A 97 20.16 -0.07 -1.03
C ARG A 97 20.04 1.43 -1.07
N ARG A 98 20.89 2.10 -1.84
CA ARG A 98 20.81 3.54 -2.04
C ARG A 98 19.67 3.91 -3.00
N LEU A 99 18.92 4.96 -2.69
CA LEU A 99 17.86 5.47 -3.54
C LEU A 99 18.40 6.49 -4.55
N GLY A 100 18.70 6.01 -5.76
CA GLY A 100 19.24 6.84 -6.83
C GLY A 100 20.56 7.51 -6.43
N ASP A 101 20.83 8.71 -6.94
CA ASP A 101 22.00 9.51 -6.57
C ASP A 101 21.69 10.44 -5.38
N SER A 102 21.16 9.88 -4.29
CA SER A 102 20.80 10.66 -3.10
C SER A 102 21.50 10.15 -1.84
N GLY A 103 21.46 10.97 -0.79
CA GLY A 103 21.88 10.57 0.55
C GLY A 103 20.85 9.70 1.29
N ALA A 104 19.91 9.09 0.57
CA ALA A 104 18.87 8.25 1.15
C ALA A 104 19.19 6.77 0.98
N MET A 105 19.16 6.02 2.08
CA MET A 105 19.28 4.56 2.11
C MET A 105 17.93 3.95 2.41
N LEU A 106 17.55 2.95 1.62
CA LEU A 106 16.39 2.11 1.84
C LEU A 106 16.83 0.84 2.55
N LEU A 107 16.24 0.60 3.71
CA LEU A 107 16.50 -0.56 4.56
C LEU A 107 15.28 -1.47 4.54
N THR A 108 15.52 -2.77 4.40
CA THR A 108 14.49 -3.80 4.54
C THR A 108 14.63 -4.44 5.92
N PHE A 109 13.56 -4.44 6.69
CA PHE A 109 13.52 -5.01 8.03
C PHE A 109 12.63 -6.24 8.10
N CYS A 110 12.98 -7.16 9.00
CA CYS A 110 12.08 -8.19 9.48
C CYS A 110 11.19 -7.61 10.59
N GLY A 111 9.87 -7.61 10.41
CA GLY A 111 8.87 -7.14 11.37
C GLY A 111 7.68 -6.47 10.71
N LYS A 112 6.59 -6.25 11.46
CA LYS A 112 5.31 -5.68 10.95
C LYS A 112 5.27 -4.15 10.91
N ARG A 113 6.33 -3.48 11.33
CA ARG A 113 6.40 -2.01 11.47
C ARG A 113 7.75 -1.51 10.97
N VAL A 114 7.80 -0.23 10.63
CA VAL A 114 9.05 0.46 10.36
C VAL A 114 9.55 1.10 11.66
N PRO A 115 10.83 0.91 12.04
CA PRO A 115 11.43 1.55 13.21
C PRO A 115 11.37 3.08 13.12
N PHE A 116 11.42 3.77 14.26
CA PHE A 116 11.45 5.23 14.28
C PHE A 116 12.84 5.79 13.92
N PHE A 117 13.90 5.08 14.29
CA PHE A 117 15.29 5.50 14.10
C PHE A 117 16.18 4.30 13.77
N ALA A 118 17.27 4.56 13.04
CA ALA A 118 18.43 3.68 12.89
C ALA A 118 19.65 4.41 13.43
N ILE A 119 20.60 3.69 14.02
CA ILE A 119 21.84 4.24 14.56
C ILE A 119 22.98 3.79 13.65
N ALA A 120 23.76 4.73 13.11
CA ALA A 120 24.95 4.41 12.32
C ALA A 120 25.96 5.54 12.48
N TYR A 121 27.25 5.21 12.54
CA TYR A 121 28.35 6.20 12.67
C TYR A 121 28.14 7.19 13.83
N GLY A 122 27.60 6.71 14.96
CA GLY A 122 27.30 7.53 16.14
C GLY A 122 26.11 8.50 15.98
N GLN A 123 25.32 8.41 14.91
CA GLN A 123 24.18 9.28 14.64
C GLN A 123 22.86 8.53 14.70
N ALA A 124 21.85 9.13 15.35
CA ALA A 124 20.47 8.66 15.32
C ALA A 124 19.75 9.22 14.08
N LEU A 125 19.55 8.37 13.07
CA LEU A 125 18.94 8.69 11.80
C LEU A 125 17.44 8.38 11.84
N ARG A 126 16.61 9.38 11.53
CA ARG A 126 15.16 9.20 11.45
C ARG A 126 14.81 8.23 10.32
N CYS A 127 14.08 7.17 10.64
CA CYS A 127 13.57 6.20 9.68
C CYS A 127 12.08 6.47 9.39
N TYR A 128 11.73 6.49 8.11
CA TYR A 128 10.38 6.72 7.62
C TYR A 128 9.88 5.52 6.82
N LEU A 129 8.59 5.19 6.93
CA LEU A 129 7.97 4.21 6.04
C LEU A 129 8.22 4.60 4.58
N TYR A 130 8.87 3.72 3.83
CA TYR A 130 9.12 3.98 2.42
C TYR A 130 7.80 3.91 1.64
N LYS A 131 7.50 5.00 0.94
CA LYS A 131 6.32 5.09 0.09
C LYS A 131 6.75 4.97 -1.35
N TRP A 132 6.44 3.83 -1.96
CA TRP A 132 6.63 3.65 -3.39
C TRP A 132 5.79 4.66 -4.17
N THR A 133 6.49 5.48 -4.95
CA THR A 133 5.89 6.43 -5.88
C THR A 133 6.23 6.03 -7.30
N ILE A 134 5.23 5.92 -8.17
CA ILE A 134 5.47 5.79 -9.61
C ILE A 134 5.64 7.21 -10.18
N PRO A 135 6.83 7.60 -10.66
CA PRO A 135 7.00 8.87 -11.35
C PRO A 135 6.23 8.87 -12.67
N HIS A 136 5.98 10.06 -13.22
CA HIS A 136 5.45 10.19 -14.58
C HIS A 136 6.34 9.48 -15.62
N CYS A 137 5.69 9.01 -16.68
CA CYS A 137 6.37 8.51 -17.88
C CYS A 137 7.00 9.68 -18.64
N LYS A 138 8.29 9.60 -18.98
CA LYS A 138 8.97 10.65 -19.77
C LYS A 138 8.54 10.69 -21.25
N LYS A 139 7.82 9.67 -21.74
CA LYS A 139 7.31 9.60 -23.13
C LYS A 139 5.95 10.25 -23.27
N CYS A 140 4.98 9.83 -22.46
CA CYS A 140 3.59 10.31 -22.56
C CYS A 140 3.18 11.31 -21.47
N HIS A 141 4.05 11.58 -20.50
CA HIS A 141 3.80 12.43 -19.32
C HIS A 141 2.70 11.97 -18.36
N LYS A 142 2.04 10.83 -18.59
CA LYS A 142 1.07 10.24 -17.66
C LYS A 142 1.77 9.51 -16.50
N THR A 143 1.13 9.46 -15.33
CA THR A 143 1.59 8.66 -14.18
C THR A 143 1.07 7.22 -14.24
N GLY A 144 1.71 6.30 -13.50
CA GLY A 144 1.29 4.89 -13.39
C GLY A 144 2.14 3.91 -14.21
N HIS A 145 3.04 4.41 -15.06
CA HIS A 145 4.08 3.64 -15.74
C HIS A 145 5.32 4.52 -15.96
N ARG A 146 6.50 3.91 -16.04
CA ARG A 146 7.76 4.64 -16.27
C ARG A 146 8.62 4.02 -17.36
N GLU A 147 8.87 2.71 -17.27
CA GLU A 147 9.80 2.00 -18.14
C GLU A 147 9.16 1.65 -19.50
N VAL A 148 8.00 1.00 -19.46
CA VAL A 148 7.26 0.60 -20.66
C VAL A 148 6.06 1.54 -20.83
N CYS A 149 6.04 2.31 -21.90
CA CYS A 149 4.92 3.18 -22.23
C CYS A 149 3.91 2.42 -23.09
N PRO A 150 2.64 2.30 -22.66
CA PRO A 150 1.60 1.64 -23.45
C PRO A 150 1.08 2.54 -24.59
N GLN A 151 1.50 3.81 -24.64
CA GLN A 151 1.08 4.74 -25.68
C GLN A 151 1.89 4.47 -26.97
N PRO A 152 1.27 4.54 -28.16
CA PRO A 152 1.97 4.40 -29.43
C PRO A 152 3.14 5.39 -29.56
N PRO A 153 4.27 4.98 -30.17
CA PRO A 153 5.47 5.80 -30.29
C PRO A 153 5.27 7.08 -31.13
N ASP A 154 4.27 7.10 -32.01
CA ASP A 154 4.03 8.19 -33.00
C ASP A 154 3.39 9.46 -32.41
N THR A 155 3.33 9.59 -31.09
CA THR A 155 2.82 10.80 -30.41
C THR A 155 3.87 11.39 -29.46
N PRO A 156 5.04 11.82 -29.98
CA PRO A 156 6.07 12.42 -29.15
C PRO A 156 5.51 13.66 -28.44
N ARG A 157 5.88 13.84 -27.18
CA ARG A 157 5.42 14.96 -26.35
C ARG A 157 6.58 15.81 -25.86
N CYS A 158 6.33 17.11 -25.75
CA CYS A 158 7.30 18.06 -25.26
C CYS A 158 7.58 17.84 -23.76
N ARG A 159 8.85 17.76 -23.39
CA ARG A 159 9.26 17.55 -21.99
C ARG A 159 8.92 18.72 -21.06
N VAL A 160 8.67 19.90 -21.64
CA VAL A 160 8.38 21.13 -20.89
C VAL A 160 6.87 21.31 -20.75
N CYS A 161 6.13 21.48 -21.84
CA CYS A 161 4.69 21.77 -21.77
C CYS A 161 3.79 20.51 -21.83
N GLY A 162 4.34 19.35 -22.21
CA GLY A 162 3.56 18.14 -22.43
C GLY A 162 2.72 18.12 -23.73
N GLY A 163 2.73 19.20 -24.51
CA GLY A 163 2.07 19.29 -25.81
C GLY A 163 2.58 18.26 -26.81
N LEU A 164 1.77 17.93 -27.82
CA LEU A 164 2.19 17.06 -28.93
C LEU A 164 3.28 17.77 -29.73
N LEU A 165 4.41 17.10 -29.94
CA LEU A 165 5.46 17.58 -30.81
C LEU A 165 5.04 17.30 -32.25
N SER A 166 4.63 18.37 -32.96
CA SER A 166 4.52 18.34 -34.42
C SER A 166 5.93 18.39 -35.03
N PRO A 167 6.17 17.82 -36.23
CA PRO A 167 7.49 17.86 -36.89
C PRO A 167 8.02 19.29 -37.12
N ASN A 168 7.14 20.29 -37.18
CA ASN A 168 7.51 21.69 -37.20
C ASN A 168 7.38 22.27 -35.79
N ASN A 169 8.48 22.80 -35.29
CA ASN A 169 8.68 23.46 -34.00
C ASN A 169 7.38 24.01 -33.37
N HIS A 170 7.04 23.56 -32.16
CA HIS A 170 5.85 24.05 -31.44
C HIS A 170 6.21 25.24 -30.55
N GLU A 171 5.29 26.19 -30.43
CA GLU A 171 5.41 27.28 -29.46
C GLU A 171 5.27 26.72 -28.04
N CYS A 172 6.34 26.82 -27.25
CA CYS A 172 6.46 26.12 -25.99
C CYS A 172 6.45 27.08 -24.80
N HIS A 173 5.35 27.09 -24.06
CA HIS A 173 5.24 27.78 -22.77
C HIS A 173 5.25 26.77 -21.62
N PRO A 174 5.95 27.02 -20.51
CA PRO A 174 6.04 26.08 -19.39
C PRO A 174 4.69 25.95 -18.67
N SER A 175 3.93 24.92 -19.03
CA SER A 175 2.71 24.51 -18.35
C SER A 175 2.74 23.02 -18.04
N CYS A 176 2.45 22.64 -16.81
CA CYS A 176 2.55 21.24 -16.39
C CYS A 176 1.28 20.46 -16.73
N MET A 177 1.39 19.44 -17.59
CA MET A 177 0.24 18.57 -17.93
C MET A 177 -0.38 17.86 -16.71
N LEU A 178 0.41 17.60 -15.66
CA LEU A 178 -0.06 16.83 -14.50
C LEU A 178 -0.91 17.66 -13.54
N CYS A 179 -0.51 18.91 -13.28
CA CYS A 179 -1.16 19.78 -12.28
C CYS A 179 -1.73 21.08 -12.84
N GLY A 180 -1.40 21.47 -14.07
CA GLY A 180 -1.79 22.72 -14.70
C GLY A 180 -0.95 23.95 -14.30
N GLY A 181 0.09 23.80 -13.48
CA GLY A 181 0.89 24.94 -12.99
C GLY A 181 1.95 25.46 -13.98
N ASP A 182 2.41 26.68 -13.73
CA ASP A 182 3.41 27.42 -14.54
C ASP A 182 4.84 26.93 -14.29
N HIS A 183 5.09 25.67 -14.63
CA HIS A 183 6.40 25.06 -14.58
C HIS A 183 6.49 23.92 -15.60
N PRO A 184 7.71 23.50 -15.99
CA PRO A 184 7.87 22.31 -16.82
C PRO A 184 7.14 21.09 -16.23
N THR A 185 6.60 20.24 -17.10
CA THR A 185 5.81 19.08 -16.72
C THR A 185 6.61 18.20 -15.78
N ALA A 186 6.04 17.92 -14.60
CA ALA A 186 6.64 17.14 -13.53
C ALA A 186 7.97 17.70 -12.95
N ALA A 187 8.18 19.02 -13.05
CA ALA A 187 9.27 19.71 -12.35
C ALA A 187 9.24 19.42 -10.83
N LYS A 188 10.38 19.64 -10.14
CA LYS A 188 10.51 19.38 -8.69
C LYS A 188 9.36 19.92 -7.81
N PRO A 189 8.81 21.13 -8.02
CA PRO A 189 7.70 21.65 -7.20
C PRO A 189 6.34 21.03 -7.53
N CYS A 190 6.20 20.24 -8.61
CA CYS A 190 4.92 19.69 -9.04
C CYS A 190 4.35 18.70 -8.00
N PRO A 191 3.14 18.95 -7.45
CA PRO A 191 2.54 18.08 -6.43
C PRO A 191 2.07 16.74 -7.00
N LYS A 192 1.86 16.65 -8.33
CA LYS A 192 1.35 15.47 -9.03
C LYS A 192 2.43 14.74 -9.85
N ARG A 193 3.71 15.06 -9.65
CA ARG A 193 4.83 14.41 -10.38
C ARG A 193 4.99 12.91 -10.08
N PHE A 194 4.36 12.46 -9.00
CA PHE A 194 4.38 11.10 -8.50
C PHE A 194 2.96 10.62 -8.25
N LEU A 195 2.66 9.37 -8.64
CA LEU A 195 1.49 8.66 -8.18
C LEU A 195 1.89 7.80 -6.97
N PRO A 196 1.32 8.03 -5.77
CA PRO A 196 1.51 7.09 -4.66
C PRO A 196 0.84 5.76 -5.02
N LEU A 197 1.56 4.64 -4.87
CA LEU A 197 0.99 3.31 -5.15
C LEU A 197 -0.23 2.98 -4.27
N PHE A 198 -0.29 3.56 -3.07
CA PHE A 198 -1.43 3.44 -2.17
C PHE A 198 -2.25 4.72 -2.15
N ASN A 199 -2.94 4.99 -3.26
CA ASN A 199 -4.13 5.81 -3.16
C ASN A 199 -5.12 5.00 -2.34
N ARG A 200 -5.55 5.49 -1.16
CA ARG A 200 -6.74 4.97 -0.47
C ARG A 200 -7.91 5.17 -1.44
N ARG A 201 -8.12 4.24 -2.38
CA ARG A 201 -9.44 4.05 -2.95
C ARG A 201 -10.28 3.80 -1.71
N LYS A 202 -11.17 4.75 -1.37
CA LYS A 202 -12.26 4.45 -0.43
C LYS A 202 -12.80 3.11 -0.94
N PRO A 203 -12.87 2.07 -0.09
CA PRO A 203 -13.41 0.80 -0.55
C PRO A 203 -14.71 1.13 -1.26
N LEU A 204 -14.87 0.61 -2.48
CA LEU A 204 -16.15 0.64 -3.17
C LEU A 204 -17.09 0.05 -2.13
N ARG A 205 -17.87 0.89 -1.43
CA ARG A 205 -18.93 0.40 -0.56
C ARG A 205 -19.83 -0.28 -1.56
N SER A 206 -19.73 -1.60 -1.68
CA SER A 206 -20.79 -2.39 -2.26
C SER A 206 -22.02 -1.95 -1.48
N ALA A 207 -22.90 -1.23 -2.15
CA ALA A 207 -24.21 -0.93 -1.63
C ALA A 207 -24.89 -2.28 -1.49
N THR A 208 -24.64 -2.97 -0.38
CA THR A 208 -25.45 -4.10 0.04
C THR A 208 -26.81 -3.47 0.32
N PRO A 209 -27.87 -3.82 -0.44
CA PRO A 209 -29.21 -3.41 -0.07
C PRO A 209 -29.44 -4.01 1.30
N THR A 210 -29.59 -3.16 2.31
CA THR A 210 -29.98 -3.60 3.64
C THR A 210 -31.39 -4.15 3.49
N MET A 211 -31.52 -5.47 3.28
CA MET A 211 -32.82 -6.12 3.44
C MET A 211 -33.17 -5.92 4.91
N LYS A 212 -34.13 -5.01 5.16
CA LYS A 212 -34.72 -4.83 6.48
C LYS A 212 -35.24 -6.19 6.91
N ALA A 213 -34.55 -6.80 7.87
CA ALA A 213 -35.11 -7.90 8.63
C ALA A 213 -36.36 -7.35 9.32
N GLN A 214 -37.53 -7.77 8.86
CA GLN A 214 -38.77 -7.57 9.60
C GLN A 214 -38.64 -8.39 10.89
N SER A 215 -38.44 -7.69 12.00
CA SER A 215 -38.55 -8.26 13.34
C SER A 215 -40.00 -8.75 13.54
N PRO A 216 -40.24 -9.98 14.00
CA PRO A 216 -41.57 -10.39 14.43
C PRO A 216 -41.97 -9.55 15.65
N SER A 217 -43.21 -9.04 15.62
CA SER A 217 -43.82 -8.28 16.71
C SER A 217 -43.82 -9.07 18.02
N PRO A 218 -43.39 -8.50 19.15
CA PRO A 218 -43.61 -9.13 20.45
C PRO A 218 -45.08 -8.96 20.82
N SER A 219 -45.74 -10.10 21.03
CA SER A 219 -47.04 -10.17 21.68
C SER A 219 -46.97 -9.57 23.09
N SER A 220 -48.02 -8.85 23.42
CA SER A 220 -48.40 -8.24 24.69
C SER A 220 -47.91 -8.96 25.96
N GLY A 221 -47.45 -8.13 26.90
CA GLY A 221 -47.54 -8.41 28.33
C GLY A 221 -46.17 -8.44 28.99
N TRP A 222 -45.87 -7.39 29.75
CA TRP A 222 -45.66 -7.46 31.20
C TRP A 222 -45.19 -6.07 31.67
N GLN A 223 -46.05 -5.42 32.44
CA GLN A 223 -45.72 -4.22 33.20
C GLN A 223 -44.90 -4.63 34.43
N SER A 224 -43.89 -3.84 34.79
CA SER A 224 -43.80 -3.17 36.10
C SER A 224 -42.42 -2.54 36.33
N SER A 225 -42.45 -1.22 36.54
CA SER A 225 -41.85 -0.51 37.68
C SER A 225 -40.35 -0.66 37.98
N ALA A 226 -39.60 0.44 37.82
CA ALA A 226 -39.19 1.31 38.93
C ALA A 226 -37.84 2.04 38.67
N SER A 227 -37.91 3.37 38.81
CA SER A 227 -36.94 4.27 39.46
C SER A 227 -35.46 4.31 39.05
N GLY A 228 -34.96 5.53 38.83
CA GLY A 228 -33.65 5.93 39.36
C GLY A 228 -32.72 6.63 38.38
N SER A 229 -32.81 7.96 38.35
CA SER A 229 -31.87 8.89 37.72
C SER A 229 -30.45 8.79 38.30
N ALA A 230 -29.41 9.02 37.48
CA ALA A 230 -28.35 10.00 37.77
C ALA A 230 -27.26 10.01 36.68
N ALA A 231 -27.20 11.14 35.96
CA ALA A 231 -26.03 11.56 35.21
C ALA A 231 -24.91 11.97 36.18
N ARG A 232 -23.66 11.55 35.95
CA ARG A 232 -22.49 12.26 36.51
C ARG A 232 -21.38 12.46 35.48
N ARG A 233 -20.94 13.71 35.48
CA ARG A 233 -20.05 14.40 34.56
C ARG A 233 -18.59 14.02 34.78
N ARG A 234 -17.82 14.10 33.70
CA ARG A 234 -16.35 14.13 33.69
C ARG A 234 -15.84 15.43 34.29
N SER A 235 -14.85 15.35 35.17
CA SER A 235 -14.00 16.48 35.55
C SER A 235 -12.55 16.16 35.22
N HIS A 236 -11.96 17.00 34.37
CA HIS A 236 -10.53 17.18 34.16
C HIS A 236 -9.90 17.76 35.44
N SER A 237 -8.73 17.26 35.86
CA SER A 237 -7.76 18.06 36.60
C SER A 237 -6.39 17.98 35.92
N ARG A 238 -5.81 19.16 35.69
CA ARG A 238 -4.38 19.40 35.49
C ARG A 238 -3.70 19.45 36.87
N ASP A 239 -2.37 19.40 36.84
CA ASP A 239 -1.35 19.62 37.90
C ASP A 239 -0.47 18.36 38.01
N LYS A 240 0.86 18.38 37.87
CA LYS A 240 1.92 19.41 37.83
C LYS A 240 3.00 18.96 36.85
#